data_AF-A0A7K2JUF1-F1
#
_entry.id   AF-A0A7K2JUF1-F1
#
_cell.length_a   1.000
_cell.length_b   1.000
_cell.length_c   1.000
_cell.angle_alpha   90.00
_cell.angle_beta   90.00
_cell.angle_gamma   90.00
#
_symmetry.space_group_name_H-M   'P 1'
#
loop_
_entity.id
_entity.type
_entity.pdbx_description
1 polymer ?
#
loop_
_entity_poly.entity_id
_entity_poly.type
_entity_poly.pdbx_seq_one_letter_code
_entity_poly.pdbx_strand_id
1 'polypeptide(L)'
;QRRNAQLSLRQLADAAGVSNPYLSQIERGLRKPSAEVLQQVAKALRISAETLYVRAGILDAERDRDDVETRAVVLADPTLNERQKQVLLQIYDSFRKENGFGTDDAPADATESGPGGSIPGRRPRTSGGSDADPQQSAG
;
A
#
# COMPACT_ATOMS: atom_id res chain seq x y z
N GLN A 1 -4.23 25.00 20.11
CA GLN A 1 -3.98 23.55 20.25
C GLN A 1 -2.64 23.20 19.60
N ARG A 2 -1.63 22.86 20.39
CA ARG A 2 -0.38 22.21 19.96
C ARG A 2 0.07 21.33 21.12
N ARG A 3 -0.26 20.05 21.09
CA ARG A 3 0.27 19.02 22.00
C ARG A 3 -0.32 17.67 21.60
N ASN A 4 0.31 17.02 20.63
CA ASN A 4 0.52 15.58 20.58
C ASN A 4 1.51 15.31 19.43
N ALA A 5 2.63 14.65 19.77
CA ALA A 5 3.91 14.56 19.05
C ALA A 5 4.72 15.87 18.98
N GLN A 6 5.83 15.93 19.73
CA GLN A 6 6.77 17.07 19.74
C GLN A 6 7.68 17.12 18.50
N LEU A 7 7.13 16.75 17.33
CA LEU A 7 7.80 16.95 16.04
C LEU A 7 7.30 18.26 15.46
N SER A 8 8.22 19.19 15.20
CA SER A 8 7.90 20.35 14.36
C SER A 8 7.42 19.88 12.99
N LEU A 9 6.61 20.69 12.31
CA LEU A 9 6.10 20.37 10.96
C LEU A 9 7.24 20.06 9.97
N ARG A 10 8.42 20.66 10.18
CA ARG A 10 9.64 20.37 9.43
C ARG A 10 10.18 18.99 9.72
N GLN A 11 10.35 18.64 10.99
CA GLN A 11 10.78 17.30 11.39
C GLN A 11 9.79 16.21 10.96
N LEU A 12 8.49 16.51 10.97
CA LEU A 12 7.47 15.60 10.46
C LEU A 12 7.60 15.40 8.95
N ALA A 13 7.80 16.47 8.20
CA ALA A 13 8.03 16.42 6.76
C ALA A 13 9.27 15.57 6.43
N ASP A 14 10.37 15.82 7.14
CA ASP A 14 11.62 15.07 7.00
C ASP A 14 11.43 13.59 7.34
N ALA A 15 10.73 13.28 8.44
CA ALA A 15 10.45 11.90 8.88
C ALA A 15 9.46 11.15 7.98
N ALA A 16 8.51 11.86 7.36
CA ALA A 16 7.55 11.29 6.41
C ALA A 16 8.13 11.18 4.99
N GLY A 17 9.28 11.79 4.70
CA GLY A 17 9.84 11.84 3.34
C GLY A 17 9.04 12.75 2.39
N VAL A 18 8.32 13.73 2.95
CA VAL A 18 7.41 14.62 2.21
C VAL A 18 7.93 16.04 2.31
N SER A 19 7.72 16.86 1.27
CA SER A 19 8.18 18.27 1.33
C SER A 19 7.41 19.09 2.37
N ASN A 20 8.13 19.90 3.14
CA ASN A 20 7.54 20.78 4.15
C ASN A 20 6.50 21.79 3.59
N PRO A 21 6.69 22.39 2.39
CA PRO A 21 5.66 23.23 1.77
C PRO A 21 4.34 22.49 1.51
N TYR A 22 4.42 21.24 1.03
CA TYR A 22 3.25 20.42 0.76
C TYR A 22 2.53 20.00 2.04
N LEU A 23 3.28 19.60 3.08
CA LEU A 23 2.71 19.28 4.39
C LEU A 23 2.00 20.48 5.02
N SER A 24 2.56 21.68 4.84
CA SER A 24 1.94 22.94 5.29
C SER A 24 0.65 23.26 4.54
N GLN A 25 0.49 22.84 3.28
CA GLN A 25 -0.76 23.02 2.52
C GLN A 25 -1.84 22.08 3.04
N ILE A 26 -1.48 20.85 3.41
CA ILE A 26 -2.39 19.87 4.00
C ILE A 26 -2.88 20.34 5.38
N GLU A 27 -1.99 20.81 6.26
CA GLU A 27 -2.36 21.30 7.61
C GLU A 27 -3.35 22.47 7.55
N ARG A 28 -3.24 23.32 6.52
CA ARG A 28 -4.13 24.46 6.28
C ARG A 28 -5.42 24.09 5.54
N GLY A 29 -5.62 22.82 5.19
CA GLY A 29 -6.77 22.34 4.42
C GLY A 29 -6.80 22.81 2.97
N LEU A 30 -5.68 23.36 2.46
CA LEU A 30 -5.58 23.89 1.09
C LEU A 30 -5.34 22.79 0.05
N ARG A 31 -4.96 21.59 0.48
CA ARG A 31 -4.82 20.41 -0.38
C ARG A 31 -5.34 19.16 0.31
N LYS A 32 -5.95 18.28 -0.48
CA LYS A 32 -6.26 16.92 -0.07
C LYS A 32 -4.99 16.05 -0.18
N PRO A 33 -4.53 15.41 0.91
CA PRO A 33 -3.44 14.45 0.86
C PRO A 33 -3.88 13.14 0.19
N SER A 34 -2.95 12.43 -0.46
CA SER A 34 -3.19 11.07 -0.95
C SER A 34 -3.11 10.04 0.19
N ALA A 35 -3.63 8.83 -0.06
CA ALA A 35 -3.52 7.72 0.89
C ALA A 35 -2.05 7.42 1.24
N GLU A 36 -1.16 7.39 0.24
CA GLU A 36 0.27 7.18 0.43
C GLU A 36 0.91 8.21 1.37
N VAL A 37 0.59 9.50 1.18
CA VAL A 37 1.10 10.59 2.04
C VAL A 37 0.58 10.44 3.47
N LEU A 38 -0.68 10.05 3.65
CA LEU A 38 -1.26 9.82 4.96
C LEU A 38 -0.63 8.60 5.66
N GLN A 39 -0.28 7.53 4.94
CA GLN A 39 0.49 6.40 5.51
C GLN A 39 1.88 6.83 5.97
N GLN A 40 2.60 7.60 5.15
CA GLN A 40 3.93 8.11 5.48
C GLN A 40 3.90 9.00 6.73
N VAL A 41 2.90 9.88 6.83
CA VAL A 41 2.67 10.73 8.00
C VAL A 41 2.28 9.91 9.23
N ALA A 42 1.38 8.93 9.10
CA ALA A 42 0.99 8.04 10.19
C ALA A 42 2.18 7.26 10.76
N LYS A 43 3.03 6.72 9.88
CA LYS A 43 4.27 6.02 10.23
C LYS A 43 5.24 6.95 10.98
N ALA A 44 5.43 8.17 10.50
CA ALA A 44 6.29 9.17 11.16
C ALA A 44 5.78 9.57 12.55
N LEU A 45 4.45 9.63 12.72
CA LEU A 45 3.80 9.93 14.00
C LEU A 45 3.62 8.71 14.91
N ARG A 46 3.92 7.50 14.42
CA ARG A 46 3.68 6.21 15.11
C ARG A 46 2.22 6.04 15.55
N ILE A 47 1.28 6.43 14.70
CA ILE A 47 -0.17 6.26 14.91
C ILE A 47 -0.76 5.44 13.76
N SER A 48 -2.00 4.97 13.94
CA SER A 48 -2.72 4.26 12.87
C SER A 48 -3.03 5.19 11.69
N ALA A 49 -2.75 4.72 10.46
CA ALA A 49 -3.12 5.42 9.23
C ALA A 49 -4.66 5.51 9.08
N GLU A 50 -5.39 4.54 9.63
CA GLU A 50 -6.85 4.50 9.66
C GLU A 50 -7.44 5.78 10.26
N THR A 51 -6.90 6.25 11.39
CA THR A 51 -7.34 7.49 12.05
C THR A 51 -7.19 8.71 11.15
N LEU A 52 -6.14 8.74 10.32
CA LEU A 52 -5.92 9.81 9.36
C LEU A 52 -6.80 9.68 8.14
N TYR A 53 -7.10 8.46 7.70
CA TYR A 53 -7.98 8.20 6.57
C TYR A 53 -9.44 8.57 6.87
N VAL A 54 -9.93 8.23 8.06
CA VAL A 54 -11.28 8.63 8.51
C VAL A 54 -11.40 10.16 8.53
N ARG A 55 -10.40 10.83 9.11
CA ARG A 55 -10.38 12.29 9.18
C ARG A 55 -10.24 12.96 7.80
N ALA A 56 -9.61 12.28 6.85
CA ALA A 56 -9.49 12.73 5.47
C ALA A 56 -10.72 12.39 4.60
N GLY A 57 -11.71 11.65 5.14
CA GLY A 57 -12.87 11.16 4.39
C GLY A 57 -12.48 10.13 3.30
N ILE A 58 -11.37 9.44 3.49
CA ILE A 58 -10.88 8.37 2.61
C ILE A 58 -11.36 7.00 3.11
N LEU A 59 -11.50 6.85 4.42
CA LEU A 59 -12.07 5.67 5.06
C LEU A 59 -13.34 6.09 5.78
N ASP A 60 -14.49 5.82 5.19
CA ASP A 60 -15.76 6.11 5.86
C ASP A 60 -16.03 4.97 6.85
N ALA A 61 -15.56 5.10 8.09
CA ALA A 61 -15.79 4.10 9.14
C ALA A 61 -17.30 3.83 9.40
N GLU A 62 -18.16 4.79 9.05
CA GLU A 62 -19.61 4.60 9.00
C GLU A 62 -20.03 3.67 7.84
N ARG A 63 -19.40 3.77 6.67
CA ARG A 63 -19.69 2.90 5.53
C ARG A 63 -19.19 1.47 5.71
N ASP A 64 -18.07 1.25 6.39
CA ASP A 64 -17.59 -0.11 6.71
C ASP A 64 -18.54 -0.78 7.70
N ARG A 65 -19.14 -0.01 8.62
CA ARG A 65 -20.21 -0.49 9.48
C ARG A 65 -21.48 -0.79 8.68
N ASP A 66 -21.89 0.10 7.77
CA ASP A 66 -23.07 -0.09 6.91
C ASP A 66 -22.91 -1.34 6.01
N ASP A 67 -21.70 -1.64 5.57
CA ASP A 67 -21.36 -2.83 4.77
C ASP A 67 -21.54 -4.13 5.56
N VAL A 68 -20.99 -4.17 6.78
CA VAL A 68 -21.15 -5.30 7.70
C VAL A 68 -22.63 -5.50 8.05
N GLU A 69 -23.36 -4.42 8.29
CA GLU A 69 -24.80 -4.46 8.57
C GLU A 69 -25.60 -4.98 7.36
N THR A 70 -25.29 -4.50 6.15
CA THR A 70 -25.96 -4.94 4.91
C THR A 70 -25.78 -6.44 4.67
N ARG A 71 -24.55 -6.97 4.80
CA ARG A 71 -24.30 -8.41 4.65
C ARG A 71 -25.03 -9.23 5.72
N ALA A 72 -25.06 -8.75 6.96
CA ALA A 72 -25.77 -9.40 8.05
C ALA A 72 -27.28 -9.50 7.78
N VAL A 73 -27.90 -8.44 7.22
CA VAL A 73 -29.32 -8.45 6.84
C VAL A 73 -29.61 -9.50 5.76
N VAL A 74 -28.78 -9.59 4.72
CA VAL A 74 -28.95 -10.61 3.65
C VAL A 74 -28.83 -12.03 4.21
N LEU A 75 -27.89 -12.25 5.13
CA LEU A 75 -27.69 -13.57 5.76
C LEU A 75 -28.82 -13.93 6.73
N ALA A 76 -29.42 -12.96 7.41
CA ALA A 76 -30.50 -13.16 8.37
C ALA A 76 -31.88 -13.36 7.71
N ASP A 77 -32.04 -13.04 6.42
CA ASP A 77 -33.32 -13.15 5.72
C ASP A 77 -33.81 -14.63 5.67
N PRO A 78 -34.97 -14.96 6.28
CA PRO A 78 -35.51 -16.31 6.31
C PRO A 78 -36.20 -16.71 4.99
N THR A 79 -36.48 -15.76 4.10
CA THR A 79 -37.14 -16.01 2.80
C THR A 79 -36.16 -16.47 1.73
N LEU A 80 -34.86 -16.32 1.98
CA LEU A 80 -33.79 -16.72 1.07
C LEU A 80 -33.15 -18.04 1.49
N ASN A 81 -32.95 -18.92 0.52
CA ASN A 81 -32.11 -20.11 0.72
C ASN A 81 -30.61 -19.75 0.64
N GLU A 82 -29.75 -20.67 1.07
CA GLU A 82 -28.31 -20.45 1.14
C GLU A 82 -27.72 -20.06 -0.22
N ARG A 83 -28.14 -20.71 -1.30
CA ARG A 83 -27.66 -20.39 -2.66
C ARG A 83 -28.04 -18.97 -3.08
N GLN A 84 -29.25 -18.53 -2.77
CA GLN A 84 -29.72 -17.18 -3.09
C GLN A 84 -28.94 -16.12 -2.31
N LYS A 85 -28.65 -16.38 -1.03
CA LYS A 85 -27.81 -15.51 -0.18
C LYS A 85 -26.43 -15.35 -0.78
N GLN A 86 -25.77 -16.45 -1.14
CA GLN A 86 -24.44 -16.43 -1.74
C GLN A 86 -24.40 -15.65 -3.07
N VAL A 87 -25.43 -15.82 -3.92
CA VAL A 87 -25.51 -15.07 -5.19
C VAL A 87 -25.69 -13.57 -4.96
N LEU A 88 -26.54 -13.17 -4.02
CA LEU A 88 -26.74 -11.74 -3.70
C LEU A 88 -25.48 -11.09 -3.15
N LEU A 89 -24.77 -11.78 -2.24
CA LEU A 89 -23.49 -11.31 -1.71
C LEU A 89 -22.43 -11.20 -2.81
N GLN A 90 -22.34 -12.17 -3.71
CA GLN A 90 -21.40 -12.12 -4.82
C GLN A 90 -21.68 -10.94 -5.77
N ILE A 91 -22.95 -10.68 -6.10
CA ILE A 91 -23.34 -9.53 -6.93
C ILE A 91 -23.02 -8.22 -6.19
N TYR A 92 -23.38 -8.14 -4.91
CA TYR A 92 -23.08 -6.99 -4.06
C TYR A 92 -21.57 -6.67 -4.03
N ASP A 93 -20.74 -7.68 -3.80
CA ASP A 93 -19.28 -7.55 -3.76
C ASP A 93 -18.71 -7.12 -5.13
N SER A 94 -19.27 -7.63 -6.23
CA SER A 94 -18.86 -7.23 -7.58
C SER A 94 -19.10 -5.74 -7.85
N PHE A 95 -20.27 -5.21 -7.47
CA PHE A 95 -20.58 -3.79 -7.63
C PHE A 95 -19.75 -2.92 -6.68
N ARG A 96 -19.50 -3.38 -5.45
CA ARG A 96 -18.60 -2.68 -4.53
C ARG A 96 -17.19 -2.57 -5.13
N LYS A 97 -16.65 -3.66 -5.66
CA LYS A 97 -15.33 -3.67 -6.30
C LYS A 97 -15.28 -2.77 -7.53
N GLU A 98 -16.29 -2.81 -8.39
CA GLU A 98 -16.40 -1.94 -9.58
C GLU A 98 -16.43 -0.46 -9.20
N ASN A 99 -17.11 -0.12 -8.11
CA ASN A 99 -17.19 1.24 -7.59
C ASN A 99 -15.94 1.67 -6.77
N GLY A 100 -14.91 0.83 -6.70
CA GLY A 100 -13.65 1.14 -6.01
C GLY A 100 -13.63 0.87 -4.51
N PHE A 101 -14.57 0.06 -4.00
CA PHE A 101 -14.72 -0.29 -2.58
C PHE A 101 -14.31 -1.73 -2.26
N GLY A 102 -13.40 -2.32 -3.04
CA GLY A 102 -12.87 -3.65 -2.76
C GLY A 102 -12.02 -3.62 -1.50
N THR A 103 -12.44 -4.32 -0.46
CA THR A 103 -11.56 -4.65 0.66
C THR A 103 -10.45 -5.53 0.11
N ASP A 104 -9.20 -5.07 0.22
CA ASP A 104 -8.01 -5.92 0.06
C ASP A 104 -7.93 -6.92 1.23
N ASP A 105 -8.96 -7.75 1.41
CA ASP A 105 -8.82 -9.02 2.10
C ASP A 105 -8.34 -10.03 1.05
N ALA A 106 -7.07 -9.86 0.67
CA ALA A 106 -6.32 -10.98 0.15
C ALA A 106 -6.11 -11.93 1.33
N PRO A 107 -6.49 -13.22 1.24
CA PRO A 107 -6.10 -14.18 2.25
C PRO A 107 -4.57 -14.18 2.31
N ALA A 108 -4.04 -14.04 3.53
CA ALA A 108 -2.62 -14.14 3.83
C ALA A 108 -2.12 -15.55 3.47
N ASP A 109 -1.76 -15.75 2.21
CA ASP A 109 -1.01 -16.92 1.77
C ASP A 109 0.13 -16.49 0.85
N ALA A 110 1.15 -15.90 1.47
CA ALA A 110 2.50 -15.80 0.92
C ALA A 110 3.43 -15.27 2.00
N THR A 111 4.03 -16.15 2.81
CA THR A 111 5.40 -15.94 3.35
C THR A 111 5.90 -17.20 4.05
N GLU A 112 6.44 -18.15 3.30
CA GLU A 112 7.72 -18.78 3.66
C GLU A 112 8.58 -18.90 2.40
N SER A 113 9.30 -17.82 2.10
CA SER A 113 10.58 -17.89 1.39
C SER A 113 11.54 -17.03 2.19
N GLY A 114 12.26 -17.68 3.10
CA GLY A 114 13.28 -17.08 3.95
C GLY A 114 14.56 -16.74 3.16
N PRO A 115 15.31 -15.69 3.53
CA PRO A 115 16.46 -15.19 2.78
C PRO A 115 17.81 -15.71 3.31
N GLY A 116 18.77 -15.89 2.39
CA GLY A 116 20.16 -15.42 2.57
C GLY A 116 21.17 -16.33 3.29
N GLY A 117 22.20 -16.77 2.55
CA GLY A 117 23.49 -17.19 3.08
C GLY A 117 24.61 -16.97 2.05
N SER A 118 25.46 -15.96 2.27
CA SER A 118 26.56 -15.52 1.40
C SER A 118 27.79 -16.46 1.41
N ILE A 119 28.32 -16.82 0.21
CA ILE A 119 29.69 -16.68 -0.38
C ILE A 119 30.92 -16.87 0.56
N PRO A 120 32.14 -17.43 0.19
CA PRO A 120 32.81 -17.47 -1.15
C PRO A 120 33.66 -18.74 -1.49
N GLY A 121 34.19 -18.80 -2.74
CA GLY A 121 35.58 -19.26 -2.92
C GLY A 121 35.99 -19.84 -4.27
N ARG A 122 37.01 -19.20 -4.87
CA ARG A 122 38.06 -19.77 -5.75
C ARG A 122 37.91 -19.60 -7.28
N ARG A 123 38.53 -18.51 -7.77
CA ARG A 123 39.18 -18.36 -9.10
C ARG A 123 40.39 -19.31 -9.23
N PRO A 124 41.15 -19.33 -10.35
CA PRO A 124 40.85 -19.12 -11.78
C PRO A 124 41.47 -20.23 -12.67
N ARG A 125 41.14 -20.32 -13.97
CA ARG A 125 42.12 -20.71 -15.03
C ARG A 125 41.82 -20.03 -16.37
N THR A 126 42.85 -19.31 -16.82
CA THR A 126 43.20 -18.86 -18.18
C THR A 126 43.31 -20.10 -19.11
N SER A 127 43.39 -20.09 -20.45
CA SER A 127 43.65 -19.13 -21.53
C SER A 127 43.66 -19.99 -22.82
N GLY A 128 43.37 -19.42 -23.99
CA GLY A 128 44.03 -19.86 -25.22
C GLY A 128 43.13 -20.00 -26.46
N GLY A 129 43.26 -19.05 -27.38
CA GLY A 129 42.74 -19.10 -28.75
C GLY A 129 42.18 -17.74 -29.13
N SER A 130 42.67 -17.02 -30.14
CA SER A 130 43.78 -17.24 -31.06
C SER A 130 44.17 -15.86 -31.58
N ASP A 131 45.46 -15.61 -31.69
CA ASP A 131 46.03 -14.49 -32.43
C ASP A 131 45.63 -14.57 -33.92
N ALA A 132 45.23 -13.43 -34.47
CA ALA A 132 45.37 -13.10 -35.89
C ALA A 132 45.45 -11.57 -35.98
N ASP A 133 46.69 -11.08 -35.97
CA ASP A 133 47.09 -9.68 -36.15
C ASP A 133 47.24 -9.37 -37.67
N PRO A 134 47.57 -8.14 -38.10
CA PRO A 134 46.84 -7.43 -39.14
C PRO A 134 47.71 -7.24 -40.40
N GLN A 135 47.17 -6.62 -41.47
CA GLN A 135 48.04 -5.78 -42.30
C GLN A 135 47.27 -4.67 -43.01
N GLN A 136 47.79 -3.47 -42.75
CA GLN A 136 47.44 -2.20 -43.37
C GLN A 136 48.01 -2.11 -44.77
N SER A 137 47.26 -1.45 -45.63
CA SER A 137 47.64 -0.87 -46.91
C SER A 137 48.57 0.34 -46.75
N ALA A 138 49.42 0.53 -47.77
CA ALA A 138 49.98 1.78 -48.31
C ALA A 138 51.52 1.89 -48.20
N GLY A 139 52.16 1.88 -49.38
CA GLY A 139 53.59 2.09 -49.60
C GLY A 139 54.06 1.34 -50.83
#